data_AF-A0A150P6Y7-F1
#
_entry.id   AF-A0A150P6Y7-F1
#
_cell.length_a   1.000
_cell.length_b   1.000
_cell.length_c   1.000
_cell.angle_alpha   90.00
_cell.angle_beta   90.00
_cell.angle_gamma   90.00
#
_symmetry.space_group_name_H-M   'P 1'
#
loop_
_entity.id
_entity.type
_entity.pdbx_description
1 polymer ?
#
loop_
_entity_poly.entity_id
_entity_poly.type
_entity_poly.pdbx_seq_one_letter_code
_entity_poly.pdbx_strand_id
1 'polypeptide(L)'
;MTRSFTCSISLLVALSIAACGSDDGAAGGSGGSGGKGSGGSSSSSSTSSSSSSSSNSASSSSGSTSGAGGTDDPSPNGGGGQGGTVDPVGTEGDGDFEIGPDYQDAPEIKRIDGVPQGRTFTFTLSSRESEIFTGHDPTLNDNAKGDFNRRVEVAIPATYVDGAEAPFMVVQDARDRNEIINTINNLVADPNDGFPSVIAIFAASGGGDSYGSERGLEYDTMSDAYQRFVDTELLEAVKNDQAVRAAYPNLKFTSNPDGRATYGCSSGGAAALTMGWFGHDTYRKIVTYSGTFVDQQNPRAPTEAEYPDGAWEYTEGLIRDSPRKPLRIFLQVGENDLGSTRDEASHHNWVMANQRVAAILKEKGYHYRFVYAKGAGHCEGRVIRQTLPDTLRWMWRGYPVD
;
A
#
# COMPACT_ATOMS: atom_id res chain seq x y z
N MET A 1 -18.90 -5.73 71.88
CA MET A 1 -17.53 -5.78 71.31
C MET A 1 -17.54 -4.81 70.12
N THR A 2 -17.32 -3.50 70.28
CA THR A 2 -16.00 -2.83 70.32
C THR A 2 -15.04 -3.45 69.30
N ARG A 3 -14.58 -2.76 68.24
CA ARG A 3 -13.98 -1.42 68.22
C ARG A 3 -14.20 -0.65 66.91
N SER A 4 -14.23 0.67 67.08
CA SER A 4 -14.28 1.76 66.09
C SER A 4 -12.87 2.34 65.83
N PHE A 5 -12.84 3.48 65.10
CA PHE A 5 -11.77 4.48 64.89
C PHE A 5 -10.91 4.32 63.63
N THR A 6 -10.51 5.34 62.84
CA THR A 6 -10.94 6.73 62.46
C THR A 6 -9.74 7.33 61.71
N CYS A 7 -9.99 8.37 60.90
CA CYS A 7 -9.07 9.49 60.59
C CYS A 7 -7.85 9.19 59.69
N SER A 8 -7.33 10.11 58.87
CA SER A 8 -7.63 11.53 58.65
C SER A 8 -7.02 12.00 57.33
N ILE A 9 -7.67 13.01 56.74
CA ILE A 9 -7.16 13.92 55.71
C ILE A 9 -6.05 14.81 56.30
N SER A 10 -5.04 15.17 55.51
CA SER A 10 -4.30 16.44 55.67
C SER A 10 -3.73 16.95 54.35
N LEU A 11 -3.77 18.27 54.26
CA LEU A 11 -3.62 19.17 53.12
C LEU A 11 -2.44 20.11 53.42
N LEU A 12 -1.61 20.46 52.44
CA LEU A 12 -0.65 21.59 52.40
C LEU A 12 -0.26 21.73 50.91
N VAL A 13 -0.56 22.77 50.12
CA VAL A 13 -0.48 24.25 50.20
C VAL A 13 0.93 24.82 50.36
N ALA A 14 1.46 25.36 49.24
CA ALA A 14 2.22 26.62 49.06
C ALA A 14 2.61 26.67 47.56
N LEU A 15 2.12 27.53 46.66
CA LEU A 15 2.02 29.00 46.56
C LEU A 15 3.37 29.74 46.47
N SER A 16 3.50 30.51 45.37
CA SER A 16 4.32 31.73 45.14
C SER A 16 5.54 31.55 44.21
N ILE A 17 5.94 32.45 43.31
CA ILE A 17 5.49 33.78 42.84
C ILE A 17 6.21 34.05 41.49
N ALA A 18 5.64 34.94 40.68
CA ALA A 18 6.10 35.44 39.38
C ALA A 18 7.42 36.25 39.36
N ALA A 19 8.07 36.30 38.19
CA ALA A 19 8.69 37.48 37.55
C ALA A 19 9.26 37.02 36.17
N CYS A 20 8.78 37.52 35.02
CA CYS A 20 9.20 38.74 34.32
C CYS A 20 10.71 38.86 34.09
N GLY A 21 11.10 38.90 32.80
CA GLY A 21 12.47 39.22 32.37
C GLY A 21 12.71 38.89 30.90
N SER A 22 12.37 39.83 30.03
CA SER A 22 12.83 39.98 28.65
C SER A 22 14.35 40.06 28.58
N ASP A 23 14.97 39.67 27.46
CA ASP A 23 15.84 40.57 26.70
C ASP A 23 16.33 39.97 25.37
N ASP A 24 16.45 40.89 24.43
CA ASP A 24 16.81 40.84 23.03
C ASP A 24 18.23 40.30 22.74
N GLY A 25 18.48 39.95 21.47
CA GLY A 25 19.86 39.83 20.98
C GLY A 25 20.02 39.28 19.58
N ALA A 26 19.92 40.16 18.58
CA ALA A 26 20.14 39.89 17.17
C ALA A 26 21.63 39.82 16.77
N ALA A 27 21.85 39.18 15.61
CA ALA A 27 22.79 39.55 14.54
C ALA A 27 24.30 39.22 14.63
N GLY A 28 24.83 38.81 13.46
CA GLY A 28 26.25 38.82 13.05
C GLY A 28 26.78 37.40 12.77
N GLY A 29 27.17 36.98 11.57
CA GLY A 29 27.60 37.68 10.37
C GLY A 29 29.09 37.41 10.08
N SER A 30 29.42 37.15 8.81
CA SER A 30 30.77 37.02 8.20
C SER A 30 31.51 35.70 8.46
N GLY A 31 32.17 35.04 7.51
CA GLY A 31 32.59 35.29 6.11
C GLY A 31 33.39 34.02 5.70
N GLY A 32 33.52 33.58 4.45
CA GLY A 32 33.92 34.32 3.26
C GLY A 32 35.32 33.85 2.81
N SER A 33 35.46 33.53 1.51
CA SER A 33 36.67 33.21 0.72
C SER A 33 36.75 31.72 0.32
N GLY A 34 36.82 31.32 -0.95
CA GLY A 34 37.22 32.04 -2.17
C GLY A 34 38.37 31.28 -2.83
N GLY A 35 38.19 30.80 -4.06
CA GLY A 35 39.25 30.12 -4.82
C GLY A 35 38.79 29.66 -6.21
N LYS A 36 39.25 30.38 -7.23
CA LYS A 36 38.92 30.27 -8.67
C LYS A 36 39.75 29.19 -9.40
N GLY A 37 39.20 28.79 -10.56
CA GLY A 37 39.94 28.46 -11.79
C GLY A 37 39.87 26.98 -12.17
N SER A 38 39.80 26.57 -13.43
CA SER A 38 39.69 27.25 -14.73
C SER A 38 39.73 26.14 -15.81
N GLY A 39 38.98 26.33 -16.89
CA GLY A 39 39.36 25.86 -18.24
C GLY A 39 38.97 24.43 -18.63
N GLY A 40 38.41 24.30 -19.84
CA GLY A 40 38.27 23.00 -20.51
C GLY A 40 37.11 22.91 -21.50
N SER A 41 37.13 23.73 -22.54
CA SER A 41 36.31 23.53 -23.74
C SER A 41 36.84 22.32 -24.52
N SER A 42 35.97 21.38 -24.91
CA SER A 42 36.20 20.57 -26.10
C SER A 42 34.87 20.15 -26.71
N SER A 43 34.57 20.80 -27.82
CA SER A 43 33.68 20.38 -28.89
C SER A 43 34.09 19.03 -29.48
N SER A 44 33.14 18.15 -29.74
CA SER A 44 33.21 17.24 -30.89
C SER A 44 31.81 16.96 -31.42
N SER A 45 31.47 17.70 -32.47
CA SER A 45 30.47 17.34 -33.46
C SER A 45 30.98 16.18 -34.32
N SER A 46 30.16 15.15 -34.51
CA SER A 46 30.18 14.34 -35.72
C SER A 46 28.77 13.91 -36.09
N THR A 47 28.35 14.42 -37.24
CA THR A 47 27.11 14.15 -37.98
C THR A 47 27.22 12.89 -38.83
N SER A 48 26.04 12.41 -39.26
CA SER A 48 25.74 11.40 -40.30
C SER A 48 25.90 9.94 -39.85
N SER A 49 25.01 9.00 -40.18
CA SER A 49 24.12 8.91 -41.35
C SER A 49 22.91 8.00 -41.07
N SER A 50 21.78 8.39 -41.66
CA SER A 50 20.60 7.57 -41.91
C SER A 50 20.89 6.34 -42.79
N SER A 51 20.29 5.19 -42.47
CA SER A 51 19.87 4.20 -43.46
C SER A 51 18.71 3.37 -42.94
N SER A 52 17.55 3.60 -43.55
CA SER A 52 16.37 2.76 -43.57
C SER A 52 16.63 1.46 -44.35
N SER A 53 16.18 0.32 -43.82
CA SER A 53 15.79 -0.82 -44.65
C SER A 53 14.75 -1.67 -43.95
N SER A 54 13.53 -1.55 -44.44
CA SER A 54 12.41 -2.48 -44.28
C SER A 54 12.65 -3.76 -45.08
N SER A 55 12.32 -4.92 -44.52
CA SER A 55 11.90 -6.10 -45.29
C SER A 55 10.99 -7.01 -44.48
N ASN A 56 9.75 -7.10 -44.95
CA ASN A 56 8.78 -8.15 -44.67
C ASN A 56 9.35 -9.53 -45.04
N SER A 57 9.04 -10.54 -44.24
CA SER A 57 8.68 -11.87 -44.78
C SER A 57 7.86 -12.64 -43.76
N ALA A 58 6.61 -12.90 -44.12
CA ALA A 58 5.77 -13.93 -43.54
C ALA A 58 6.04 -15.27 -44.24
N SER A 59 6.01 -16.38 -43.50
CA SER A 59 5.52 -17.66 -44.01
C SER A 59 5.21 -18.63 -42.87
N SER A 60 3.95 -19.06 -42.88
CA SER A 60 3.33 -20.23 -42.25
C SER A 60 4.06 -21.56 -42.49
N SER A 61 3.94 -22.53 -41.56
CA SER A 61 3.00 -23.67 -41.69
C SER A 61 3.36 -24.88 -40.81
N SER A 62 2.38 -25.30 -39.98
CA SER A 62 1.90 -26.67 -39.69
C SER A 62 2.86 -27.87 -39.54
N GLY A 63 2.66 -28.63 -38.46
CA GLY A 63 3.04 -30.05 -38.37
C GLY A 63 2.55 -30.70 -37.07
N SER A 64 1.39 -31.35 -37.11
CA SER A 64 0.82 -32.19 -36.06
C SER A 64 1.49 -33.58 -36.00
N THR A 65 1.63 -34.17 -34.80
CA THR A 65 1.36 -35.61 -34.58
C THR A 65 1.13 -35.94 -33.10
N SER A 66 0.14 -36.80 -32.91
CA SER A 66 -0.44 -37.43 -31.72
C SER A 66 0.44 -38.45 -30.99
N GLY A 67 0.19 -38.65 -29.70
CA GLY A 67 0.57 -39.84 -28.93
C GLY A 67 -0.22 -39.94 -27.62
N ALA A 68 -1.13 -40.90 -27.53
CA ALA A 68 -2.01 -41.14 -26.40
C ALA A 68 -1.39 -42.09 -25.35
N GLY A 69 -1.83 -41.96 -24.10
CA GLY A 69 -1.57 -42.93 -23.03
C GLY A 69 -2.06 -42.41 -21.68
N GLY A 70 -3.31 -42.69 -21.33
CA GLY A 70 -3.88 -42.35 -20.01
C GLY A 70 -3.62 -43.42 -18.95
N THR A 71 -3.80 -43.05 -17.69
CA THR A 71 -4.52 -43.82 -16.64
C THR A 71 -4.68 -42.94 -15.39
N ASP A 72 -5.94 -42.79 -15.00
CA ASP A 72 -6.48 -42.81 -13.64
C ASP A 72 -6.21 -41.65 -12.66
N ASP A 73 -7.20 -40.76 -12.66
CA ASP A 73 -7.61 -39.85 -11.58
C ASP A 73 -8.31 -40.62 -10.44
N PRO A 74 -8.28 -40.11 -9.19
CA PRO A 74 -9.56 -39.74 -8.62
C PRO A 74 -9.56 -38.34 -7.98
N SER A 75 -10.35 -37.46 -8.61
CA SER A 75 -10.79 -36.17 -8.11
C SER A 75 -11.55 -36.29 -6.79
N PRO A 76 -11.46 -35.26 -5.94
CA PRO A 76 -12.60 -34.78 -5.19
C PRO A 76 -12.99 -33.38 -5.69
N ASN A 77 -14.02 -33.36 -6.54
CA ASN A 77 -15.08 -32.34 -6.56
C ASN A 77 -14.65 -30.86 -6.38
N GLY A 78 -14.01 -30.29 -7.41
CA GLY A 78 -13.90 -28.84 -7.60
C GLY A 78 -14.93 -28.36 -8.61
N GLY A 79 -16.06 -27.85 -8.14
CA GLY A 79 -17.08 -27.24 -8.99
C GLY A 79 -16.49 -26.08 -9.78
N GLY A 80 -16.41 -26.24 -11.11
CA GLY A 80 -15.98 -25.21 -12.03
C GLY A 80 -16.92 -24.00 -11.98
N GLY A 81 -16.40 -22.89 -11.45
CA GLY A 81 -16.94 -21.56 -11.68
C GLY A 81 -16.33 -20.98 -12.95
N GLN A 82 -16.92 -21.30 -14.11
CA GLN A 82 -16.85 -20.39 -15.25
C GLN A 82 -17.62 -19.13 -14.86
N GLY A 83 -16.89 -18.03 -14.69
CA GLY A 83 -17.47 -16.75 -14.34
C GLY A 83 -16.37 -15.77 -14.04
N GLY A 84 -15.65 -15.33 -15.08
CA GLY A 84 -14.98 -14.04 -14.98
C GLY A 84 -16.08 -13.04 -14.66
N THR A 85 -16.16 -12.62 -13.39
CA THR A 85 -17.07 -11.59 -12.95
C THR A 85 -16.70 -10.34 -13.73
N VAL A 86 -17.47 -10.09 -14.79
CA VAL A 86 -17.50 -8.80 -15.46
C VAL A 86 -17.88 -7.82 -14.36
N ASP A 87 -16.96 -6.90 -14.06
CA ASP A 87 -17.28 -5.78 -13.21
C ASP A 87 -18.58 -5.13 -13.72
N PRO A 88 -19.66 -5.09 -12.92
CA PRO A 88 -20.96 -4.63 -13.38
C PRO A 88 -20.95 -3.18 -13.87
N VAL A 89 -19.90 -2.41 -13.55
CA VAL A 89 -19.73 -0.99 -13.92
C VAL A 89 -18.78 -0.72 -15.10
N GLY A 90 -18.22 -1.75 -15.74
CA GLY A 90 -17.39 -1.59 -16.95
C GLY A 90 -15.99 -0.98 -16.70
N THR A 91 -15.31 -0.54 -17.76
CA THR A 91 -13.88 -0.13 -17.73
C THR A 91 -13.68 1.39 -17.63
N GLU A 92 -14.69 2.14 -17.19
CA GLU A 92 -14.56 3.60 -17.08
C GLU A 92 -13.45 3.96 -16.08
N GLY A 93 -12.57 4.91 -16.42
CA GLY A 93 -11.44 5.28 -15.57
C GLY A 93 -10.27 4.29 -15.55
N ASP A 94 -10.37 3.15 -16.25
CA ASP A 94 -9.23 2.27 -16.49
C ASP A 94 -8.28 2.90 -17.52
N GLY A 95 -7.00 2.55 -17.43
CA GLY A 95 -5.99 2.93 -18.40
C GLY A 95 -4.80 3.70 -17.83
N ASP A 96 -4.02 4.29 -18.73
CA ASP A 96 -2.79 5.01 -18.43
C ASP A 96 -3.06 6.52 -18.40
N PHE A 97 -2.59 7.18 -17.35
CA PHE A 97 -2.75 8.61 -17.12
C PHE A 97 -1.41 9.25 -16.80
N GLU A 98 -1.28 10.52 -17.18
CA GLU A 98 -0.12 11.35 -16.88
C GLU A 98 -0.58 12.65 -16.22
N ILE A 99 0.06 13.03 -15.12
CA ILE A 99 -0.28 14.23 -14.33
C ILE A 99 0.98 15.02 -13.93
N GLY A 100 0.78 16.27 -13.52
CA GLY A 100 1.87 17.15 -13.06
C GLY A 100 2.60 17.87 -14.20
N PRO A 101 3.67 18.61 -13.88
CA PRO A 101 4.32 18.72 -12.56
C PRO A 101 3.60 19.64 -11.56
N ASP A 102 2.61 20.41 -12.04
CA ASP A 102 1.82 21.30 -11.20
C ASP A 102 0.65 20.53 -10.58
N TYR A 103 0.83 20.08 -9.35
CA TYR A 103 -0.17 19.32 -8.62
C TYR A 103 -1.14 20.23 -7.86
N GLN A 104 -2.40 19.81 -7.79
CA GLN A 104 -3.43 20.46 -6.98
C GLN A 104 -4.09 19.44 -6.07
N ASP A 105 -4.20 19.76 -4.78
CA ASP A 105 -4.94 18.93 -3.84
C ASP A 105 -6.39 18.76 -4.32
N ALA A 106 -6.89 17.52 -4.30
CA ALA A 106 -8.32 17.28 -4.46
C ALA A 106 -9.06 17.87 -3.26
N PRO A 107 -10.25 18.48 -3.44
CA PRO A 107 -10.95 19.16 -2.35
C PRO A 107 -11.30 18.21 -1.19
N GLU A 108 -11.62 16.95 -1.49
CA GLU A 108 -12.03 15.92 -0.52
C GLU A 108 -10.87 15.42 0.35
N ILE A 109 -9.62 15.77 0.04
CA ILE A 109 -8.47 15.40 0.87
C ILE A 109 -8.44 16.16 2.20
N LYS A 110 -9.11 17.32 2.23
CA LYS A 110 -9.15 18.22 3.38
C LYS A 110 -10.38 17.92 4.22
N ARG A 111 -10.26 18.16 5.52
CA ARG A 111 -11.43 18.16 6.39
C ARG A 111 -12.37 19.29 5.94
N ILE A 112 -13.64 18.94 5.71
CA ILE A 112 -14.69 19.88 5.34
C ILE A 112 -15.57 20.16 6.57
N ASP A 113 -15.84 21.44 6.83
CA ASP A 113 -16.71 21.85 7.93
C ASP A 113 -18.13 21.35 7.72
N GLY A 114 -18.74 20.81 8.78
CA GLY A 114 -20.10 20.25 8.74
C GLY A 114 -20.18 18.79 8.26
N VAL A 115 -19.12 18.22 7.69
CA VAL A 115 -19.08 16.78 7.36
C VAL A 115 -19.00 15.96 8.64
N PRO A 116 -19.93 15.01 8.88
CA PRO A 116 -19.88 14.12 10.03
C PRO A 116 -18.56 13.36 10.09
N GLN A 117 -17.90 13.42 11.25
CA GLN A 117 -16.65 12.71 11.47
C GLN A 117 -16.94 11.37 12.12
N GLY A 118 -16.32 10.32 11.59
CA GLY A 118 -16.28 9.00 12.20
C GLY A 118 -15.53 8.96 13.53
N ARG A 119 -15.33 7.75 14.05
CA ARG A 119 -14.57 7.48 15.28
C ARG A 119 -13.25 6.82 14.94
N THR A 120 -12.19 7.27 15.61
CA THR A 120 -10.86 6.66 15.52
C THR A 120 -10.50 5.99 16.83
N PHE A 121 -9.91 4.80 16.75
CA PHE A 121 -9.33 4.09 17.88
C PHE A 121 -7.87 3.78 17.58
N THR A 122 -6.99 4.02 18.54
CA THR A 122 -5.56 3.70 18.42
C THR A 122 -5.18 2.76 19.54
N PHE A 123 -4.49 1.68 19.19
CA PHE A 123 -3.96 0.71 20.14
C PHE A 123 -2.64 0.14 19.61
N THR A 124 -2.03 -0.75 20.37
CA THR A 124 -0.77 -1.40 20.03
C THR A 124 -0.97 -2.90 19.96
N LEU A 125 -0.43 -3.53 18.92
CA LEU A 125 -0.34 -4.97 18.78
C LEU A 125 1.09 -5.42 19.11
N SER A 126 1.24 -6.35 20.05
CA SER A 126 2.53 -6.89 20.46
C SER A 126 2.92 -8.07 19.57
N SER A 127 4.16 -8.10 19.06
CA SER A 127 4.65 -9.24 18.26
C SER A 127 4.70 -10.55 19.04
N ARG A 128 4.68 -10.49 20.38
CA ARG A 128 4.58 -11.68 21.26
C ARG A 128 3.27 -12.44 21.10
N GLU A 129 2.24 -11.77 20.60
CA GLU A 129 0.91 -12.35 20.35
C GLU A 129 0.76 -12.76 18.88
N SER A 130 1.77 -12.47 18.05
CA SER A 130 1.80 -12.86 16.64
C SER A 130 2.39 -14.25 16.48
N GLU A 131 1.75 -15.09 15.68
CA GLU A 131 2.29 -16.38 15.24
C GLU A 131 3.10 -16.23 13.94
N ILE A 132 2.81 -15.17 13.17
CA ILE A 132 3.38 -14.96 11.83
C ILE A 132 4.61 -14.05 11.88
N PHE A 133 4.51 -12.88 12.51
CA PHE A 133 5.59 -11.90 12.60
C PHE A 133 6.02 -11.71 14.06
N THR A 134 6.86 -12.65 14.50
CA THR A 134 7.20 -12.80 15.92
C THR A 134 8.27 -11.82 16.42
N GLY A 135 9.09 -11.23 15.53
CA GLY A 135 10.32 -10.55 15.93
C GLY A 135 11.57 -11.42 15.86
N HIS A 136 11.44 -12.73 15.62
CA HIS A 136 12.52 -13.72 15.81
C HIS A 136 12.80 -14.57 14.56
N ASP A 137 12.34 -14.11 13.40
CA ASP A 137 12.60 -14.80 12.14
C ASP A 137 14.12 -14.88 11.84
N PRO A 138 14.64 -16.04 11.38
CA PRO A 138 16.07 -16.22 11.14
C PRO A 138 16.64 -15.31 10.04
N THR A 139 15.82 -14.73 9.18
CA THR A 139 16.24 -13.84 8.10
C THR A 139 16.54 -12.41 8.58
N LEU A 140 16.12 -12.06 9.81
CA LEU A 140 16.36 -10.76 10.42
C LEU A 140 17.82 -10.54 10.78
N ASN A 141 18.24 -9.28 10.73
CA ASN A 141 19.52 -8.84 11.27
C ASN A 141 19.46 -8.84 12.80
N ASP A 142 20.60 -9.05 13.46
CA ASP A 142 20.64 -9.18 14.93
C ASP A 142 20.13 -7.94 15.67
N ASN A 143 20.22 -6.75 15.06
CA ASN A 143 19.68 -5.50 15.61
C ASN A 143 18.18 -5.29 15.35
N ALA A 144 17.57 -6.09 14.46
CA ALA A 144 16.14 -6.09 14.18
C ALA A 144 15.40 -7.23 14.90
N LYS A 145 16.13 -8.22 15.44
CA LYS A 145 15.54 -9.31 16.22
C LYS A 145 15.09 -8.84 17.60
N GLY A 146 13.92 -9.33 18.01
CA GLY A 146 13.34 -9.09 19.32
C GLY A 146 11.87 -8.75 19.23
N ASP A 147 11.21 -8.79 20.38
CA ASP A 147 9.80 -8.42 20.46
C ASP A 147 9.61 -6.93 20.12
N PHE A 148 8.58 -6.63 19.34
CA PHE A 148 8.24 -5.28 18.94
C PHE A 148 6.76 -4.99 19.15
N ASN A 149 6.41 -3.72 19.02
CA ASN A 149 5.07 -3.21 19.19
C ASN A 149 4.65 -2.44 17.94
N ARG A 150 3.59 -2.89 17.29
CA ARG A 150 3.00 -2.26 16.11
C ARG A 150 1.88 -1.32 16.54
N ARG A 151 1.96 -0.04 16.16
CA ARG A 151 0.82 0.88 16.29
C ARG A 151 -0.25 0.50 15.27
N VAL A 152 -1.47 0.32 15.75
CA VAL A 152 -2.66 0.11 14.93
C VAL A 152 -3.64 1.24 15.18
N GLU A 153 -4.24 1.73 14.11
CA GLU A 153 -5.34 2.67 14.20
C GLU A 153 -6.48 2.25 13.28
N VAL A 154 -7.70 2.26 13.79
CA VAL A 154 -8.90 1.99 13.02
C VAL A 154 -9.79 3.24 12.99
N ALA A 155 -10.18 3.65 11.79
CA ALA A 155 -11.12 4.75 11.56
C ALA A 155 -12.43 4.19 11.00
N ILE A 156 -13.50 4.34 11.78
CA ILE A 156 -14.84 3.86 11.46
C ILE A 156 -15.68 5.08 11.06
N PRO A 157 -16.20 5.17 9.83
CA PRO A 157 -16.94 6.33 9.36
C PRO A 157 -18.25 6.51 10.13
N ALA A 158 -18.75 7.75 10.22
CA ALA A 158 -19.96 8.08 10.97
C ALA A 158 -21.22 7.38 10.43
N THR A 159 -21.18 6.98 9.16
CA THR A 159 -22.25 6.28 8.43
C THR A 159 -22.28 4.77 8.70
N TYR A 160 -21.25 4.20 9.34
CA TYR A 160 -21.24 2.77 9.66
C TYR A 160 -22.28 2.44 10.74
N VAL A 161 -23.06 1.39 10.47
CA VAL A 161 -24.06 0.83 11.39
C VAL A 161 -23.51 -0.44 12.04
N ASP A 162 -23.40 -0.45 13.37
CA ASP A 162 -22.88 -1.61 14.11
C ASP A 162 -23.69 -2.88 13.80
N GLY A 163 -22.99 -3.96 13.43
CA GLY A 163 -23.59 -5.23 13.02
C GLY A 163 -23.71 -5.44 11.51
N ALA A 164 -23.55 -4.40 10.69
CA ALA A 164 -23.46 -4.49 9.23
C ALA A 164 -22.09 -5.06 8.79
N GLU A 165 -22.03 -5.70 7.62
CA GLU A 165 -20.75 -6.14 7.07
C GLU A 165 -19.97 -4.94 6.52
N ALA A 166 -18.90 -4.53 7.20
CA ALA A 166 -18.11 -3.39 6.77
C ALA A 166 -17.16 -3.77 5.62
N PRO A 167 -17.23 -3.08 4.46
CA PRO A 167 -16.09 -3.03 3.57
C PRO A 167 -14.93 -2.32 4.27
N PHE A 168 -13.70 -2.73 3.98
CA PHE A 168 -12.53 -2.16 4.65
C PHE A 168 -11.30 -2.07 3.75
N MET A 169 -10.38 -1.20 4.16
CA MET A 169 -9.08 -1.02 3.53
C MET A 169 -7.97 -1.12 4.58
N VAL A 170 -6.98 -1.97 4.32
CA VAL A 170 -5.76 -2.07 5.15
C VAL A 170 -4.68 -1.19 4.56
N VAL A 171 -4.13 -0.31 5.39
CA VAL A 171 -3.15 0.72 5.03
C VAL A 171 -1.81 0.39 5.69
N GLN A 172 -0.82 0.01 4.87
CA GLN A 172 0.53 -0.31 5.34
C GLN A 172 1.26 0.94 5.87
N ASP A 173 2.23 0.75 6.78
CA ASP A 173 2.98 1.80 7.48
C ASP A 173 2.16 2.87 8.23
N ALA A 174 0.84 2.65 8.41
CA ALA A 174 -0.09 3.64 8.95
C ALA A 174 0.02 5.04 8.29
N ARG A 175 0.38 5.06 7.00
CA ARG A 175 0.65 6.28 6.23
C ARG A 175 -0.63 6.97 5.73
N ASP A 176 -0.47 8.20 5.26
CA ASP A 176 -1.53 9.00 4.60
C ASP A 176 -2.86 9.07 5.38
N ARG A 177 -2.74 8.99 6.71
CA ARG A 177 -3.86 8.79 7.64
C ARG A 177 -4.93 9.88 7.51
N ASN A 178 -4.51 11.15 7.55
CA ASN A 178 -5.45 12.25 7.54
C ASN A 178 -6.14 12.38 6.18
N GLU A 179 -5.35 12.22 5.11
CA GLU A 179 -5.80 12.19 3.73
C GLU A 179 -6.88 11.13 3.51
N ILE A 180 -6.63 9.89 3.94
CA ILE A 180 -7.57 8.77 3.81
C ILE A 180 -8.83 9.00 4.65
N ILE A 181 -8.68 9.37 5.93
CA ILE A 181 -9.84 9.57 6.83
C ILE A 181 -10.73 10.72 6.34
N ASN A 182 -10.14 11.86 5.95
CA ASN A 182 -10.89 13.00 5.44
C ASN A 182 -11.61 12.63 4.15
N THR A 183 -10.91 11.96 3.23
CA THR A 183 -11.51 11.50 1.97
C THR A 183 -12.70 10.61 2.24
N ILE A 184 -12.55 9.55 3.04
CA ILE A 184 -13.66 8.64 3.37
C ILE A 184 -14.82 9.41 3.99
N ASN A 185 -14.58 10.25 5.01
CA ASN A 185 -15.65 11.02 5.66
C ASN A 185 -16.38 11.93 4.67
N ASN A 186 -15.66 12.58 3.77
CA ASN A 186 -16.25 13.48 2.77
C ASN A 186 -17.06 12.71 1.72
N LEU A 187 -16.54 11.58 1.22
CA LEU A 187 -17.22 10.77 0.21
C LEU A 187 -18.49 10.10 0.75
N VAL A 188 -18.46 9.53 1.96
CA VAL A 188 -19.65 8.89 2.55
C VAL A 188 -20.73 9.90 2.96
N ALA A 189 -20.37 11.17 3.15
CA ALA A 189 -21.31 12.22 3.53
C ALA A 189 -22.06 12.82 2.33
N ASP A 190 -21.55 12.66 1.10
CA ASP A 190 -22.25 13.09 -0.11
C ASP A 190 -23.16 11.95 -0.61
N PRO A 191 -24.50 12.08 -0.51
CA PRO A 191 -25.43 11.04 -0.96
C PRO A 191 -25.38 10.78 -2.47
N ASN A 192 -24.74 11.66 -3.26
CA ASN A 192 -24.60 11.49 -4.71
C ASN A 192 -23.31 10.75 -5.10
N ASP A 193 -22.35 10.58 -4.19
CA ASP A 193 -21.06 9.93 -4.49
C ASP A 193 -21.22 8.41 -4.60
N GLY A 194 -22.15 7.82 -3.84
CA GLY A 194 -22.35 6.37 -3.82
C GLY A 194 -21.16 5.60 -3.24
N PHE A 195 -20.34 6.26 -2.42
CA PHE A 195 -19.19 5.65 -1.76
C PHE A 195 -19.63 4.81 -0.55
N PRO A 196 -19.19 3.55 -0.42
CA PRO A 196 -19.57 2.71 0.70
C PRO A 196 -18.96 3.19 2.02
N SER A 197 -19.55 2.79 3.15
CA SER A 197 -19.04 3.09 4.50
C SER A 197 -17.78 2.27 4.82
N VAL A 198 -16.66 2.58 4.16
CA VAL A 198 -15.38 1.87 4.26
C VAL A 198 -14.70 2.16 5.60
N ILE A 199 -14.34 1.11 6.34
CA ILE A 199 -13.46 1.21 7.51
C ILE A 199 -12.00 1.22 7.04
N ALA A 200 -11.20 2.18 7.51
CA ALA A 200 -9.77 2.23 7.26
C ALA A 200 -8.99 1.68 8.46
N ILE A 201 -8.09 0.72 8.20
CA ILE A 201 -7.25 0.07 9.22
C ILE A 201 -5.78 0.38 8.89
N PHE A 202 -5.17 1.24 9.70
CA PHE A 202 -3.79 1.69 9.58
C PHE A 202 -2.90 0.84 10.47
N ALA A 203 -2.00 0.08 9.87
CA ALA A 203 -1.07 -0.79 10.59
C ALA A 203 0.36 -0.36 10.29
N ALA A 204 1.12 0.01 11.32
CA ALA A 204 2.57 0.19 11.18
C ALA A 204 3.23 -1.14 10.77
N SER A 205 4.43 -1.12 10.20
CA SER A 205 5.27 -2.32 10.10
C SER A 205 5.89 -2.64 11.47
N GLY A 206 6.52 -3.81 11.60
CA GLY A 206 7.33 -4.17 12.77
C GLY A 206 8.61 -3.34 12.93
N GLY A 207 8.93 -2.50 11.95
CA GLY A 207 9.99 -1.51 11.99
C GLY A 207 11.24 -1.89 11.19
N GLY A 208 12.19 -0.95 11.18
CA GLY A 208 13.33 -1.00 10.28
C GLY A 208 12.95 -0.77 8.82
N ASP A 209 13.90 -0.98 7.91
CA ASP A 209 13.67 -0.89 6.47
C ASP A 209 14.60 -1.83 5.71
N SER A 210 14.17 -2.28 4.54
CA SER A 210 14.92 -3.16 3.63
C SER A 210 15.34 -4.52 4.27
N TYR A 211 16.35 -5.17 3.70
CA TYR A 211 16.78 -6.53 4.03
C TYR A 211 17.10 -6.73 5.51
N GLY A 212 16.54 -7.80 6.07
CA GLY A 212 16.74 -8.20 7.46
C GLY A 212 16.06 -7.29 8.49
N SER A 213 15.12 -6.44 8.06
CA SER A 213 14.18 -5.75 8.95
C SER A 213 12.83 -6.45 8.98
N GLU A 214 12.01 -6.18 10.01
CA GLU A 214 10.62 -6.63 10.06
C GLU A 214 9.80 -6.02 8.93
N ARG A 215 9.98 -4.73 8.61
CA ARG A 215 9.30 -4.11 7.47
C ARG A 215 9.60 -4.82 6.15
N GLY A 216 10.87 -5.15 5.88
CA GLY A 216 11.25 -5.89 4.68
C GLY A 216 10.73 -7.33 4.67
N LEU A 217 10.78 -8.01 5.81
CA LEU A 217 10.22 -9.36 5.97
C LEU A 217 8.71 -9.37 5.71
N GLU A 218 7.98 -8.42 6.31
CA GLU A 218 6.53 -8.30 6.18
C GLU A 218 6.09 -7.93 4.77
N TYR A 219 6.79 -7.00 4.12
CA TYR A 219 6.28 -6.33 2.92
C TYR A 219 6.92 -6.78 1.62
N ASP A 220 8.21 -7.12 1.63
CA ASP A 220 8.97 -7.42 0.41
C ASP A 220 9.12 -8.94 0.18
N THR A 221 8.71 -9.79 1.13
CA THR A 221 8.67 -11.24 0.94
C THR A 221 7.53 -11.63 0.00
N MET A 222 7.85 -12.36 -1.08
CA MET A 222 6.91 -12.81 -2.11
C MET A 222 6.07 -14.01 -1.63
N SER A 223 5.18 -13.79 -0.65
CA SER A 223 4.36 -14.83 -0.02
C SER A 223 3.01 -14.32 0.48
N ASP A 224 2.13 -15.24 0.89
CA ASP A 224 0.83 -14.91 1.50
C ASP A 224 0.91 -14.49 2.98
N ALA A 225 2.12 -14.44 3.57
CA ALA A 225 2.30 -14.28 5.02
C ALA A 225 1.66 -13.00 5.57
N TYR A 226 1.83 -11.87 4.87
CA TYR A 226 1.23 -10.61 5.30
C TYR A 226 -0.30 -10.62 5.21
N GLN A 227 -0.88 -11.26 4.18
CA GLN A 227 -2.33 -11.44 4.08
C GLN A 227 -2.86 -12.30 5.22
N ARG A 228 -2.17 -13.41 5.55
CA ARG A 228 -2.56 -14.26 6.69
C ARG A 228 -2.48 -13.48 8.00
N PHE A 229 -1.41 -12.73 8.25
CA PHE A 229 -1.29 -11.86 9.43
C PHE A 229 -2.46 -10.90 9.54
N VAL A 230 -2.81 -10.24 8.44
CA VAL A 230 -3.95 -9.32 8.42
C VAL A 230 -5.23 -10.06 8.80
N ASP A 231 -5.53 -11.18 8.12
CA ASP A 231 -6.80 -11.89 8.27
C ASP A 231 -6.95 -12.59 9.63
N THR A 232 -5.88 -13.16 10.19
CA THR A 232 -5.95 -13.99 11.40
C THR A 232 -5.58 -13.25 12.67
N GLU A 233 -4.79 -12.18 12.59
CA GLU A 233 -4.28 -11.47 13.77
C GLU A 233 -4.76 -10.02 13.81
N LEU A 234 -4.52 -9.22 12.76
CA LEU A 234 -4.84 -7.79 12.78
C LEU A 234 -6.35 -7.53 12.89
N LEU A 235 -7.16 -8.19 12.05
CA LEU A 235 -8.62 -8.00 12.06
C LEU A 235 -9.24 -8.49 13.39
N GLU A 236 -8.71 -9.56 13.97
CA GLU A 236 -9.14 -10.05 15.28
C GLU A 236 -8.74 -9.07 16.40
N ALA A 237 -7.53 -8.52 16.36
CA ALA A 237 -7.08 -7.52 17.31
C ALA A 237 -7.97 -6.27 17.29
N VAL A 238 -8.38 -5.80 16.10
CA VAL A 238 -9.32 -4.67 15.97
C VAL A 238 -10.67 -4.98 16.62
N LYS A 239 -11.24 -6.17 16.38
CA LYS A 239 -12.54 -6.55 16.98
C LYS A 239 -12.47 -6.74 18.50
N ASN A 240 -11.31 -7.18 19.01
CA ASN A 240 -11.12 -7.49 20.42
C ASN A 240 -10.56 -6.34 21.25
N ASP A 241 -10.08 -5.25 20.62
CA ASP A 241 -9.69 -4.05 21.34
C ASP A 241 -10.83 -3.53 22.23
N GLN A 242 -10.50 -3.19 23.47
CA GLN A 242 -11.49 -2.83 24.48
C GLN A 242 -12.30 -1.59 24.08
N ALA A 243 -11.65 -0.58 23.50
CA ALA A 243 -12.30 0.67 23.13
C ALA A 243 -13.16 0.50 21.87
N VAL A 244 -12.67 -0.25 20.88
CA VAL A 244 -13.46 -0.63 19.69
C VAL A 244 -14.68 -1.44 20.10
N ARG A 245 -14.51 -2.51 20.88
CA ARG A 245 -15.61 -3.39 21.31
C ARG A 245 -16.64 -2.68 22.20
N ALA A 246 -16.21 -1.71 23.02
CA ALA A 246 -17.14 -0.89 23.80
C ALA A 246 -17.99 0.04 22.92
N ALA A 247 -17.44 0.47 21.78
CA ALA A 247 -18.09 1.37 20.83
C ALA A 247 -18.96 0.66 19.79
N TYR A 248 -18.49 -0.50 19.32
CA TYR A 248 -19.04 -1.29 18.21
C TYR A 248 -19.01 -2.78 18.60
N PRO A 249 -19.85 -3.21 19.56
CA PRO A 249 -19.82 -4.57 20.09
C PRO A 249 -20.15 -5.65 19.05
N ASN A 250 -20.75 -5.29 17.91
CA ASN A 250 -21.09 -6.20 16.83
C ASN A 250 -20.31 -5.89 15.54
N LEU A 251 -19.12 -5.28 15.63
CA LEU A 251 -18.28 -4.98 14.47
C LEU A 251 -18.02 -6.22 13.63
N LYS A 252 -18.32 -6.15 12.33
CA LYS A 252 -18.05 -7.20 11.35
C LYS A 252 -17.31 -6.63 10.16
N PHE A 253 -16.25 -7.31 9.75
CA PHE A 253 -15.61 -7.10 8.46
C PHE A 253 -16.25 -8.04 7.44
N THR A 254 -16.54 -7.54 6.24
CA THR A 254 -17.16 -8.36 5.19
C THR A 254 -16.26 -9.52 4.79
N SER A 255 -16.88 -10.63 4.39
CA SER A 255 -16.20 -11.77 3.74
C SER A 255 -16.16 -11.66 2.22
N ASN A 256 -16.90 -10.70 1.64
CA ASN A 256 -16.88 -10.44 0.21
C ASN A 256 -15.49 -9.90 -0.20
N PRO A 257 -14.76 -10.56 -1.11
CA PRO A 257 -13.44 -10.10 -1.53
C PRO A 257 -13.48 -8.78 -2.30
N ASP A 258 -14.63 -8.45 -2.93
CA ASP A 258 -14.85 -7.13 -3.52
C ASP A 258 -15.09 -6.05 -2.46
N GLY A 259 -15.26 -6.42 -1.19
CA GLY A 259 -15.36 -5.51 -0.06
C GLY A 259 -14.03 -5.25 0.67
N ARG A 260 -12.92 -5.77 0.14
CA ARG A 260 -11.61 -5.72 0.80
C ARG A 260 -10.56 -5.07 -0.07
N ALA A 261 -9.96 -4.01 0.46
CA ALA A 261 -8.91 -3.26 -0.20
C ALA A 261 -7.60 -3.27 0.59
N THR A 262 -6.50 -3.07 -0.12
CA THR A 262 -5.16 -2.90 0.46
C THR A 262 -4.48 -1.70 -0.20
N TYR A 263 -3.77 -0.93 0.61
CA TYR A 263 -3.19 0.36 0.25
C TYR A 263 -1.80 0.47 0.83
N GLY A 264 -0.83 0.78 -0.03
CA GLY A 264 0.50 1.08 0.44
C GLY A 264 1.33 1.91 -0.52
N CYS A 265 2.51 2.28 -0.05
CA CYS A 265 3.51 2.94 -0.86
C CYS A 265 4.88 2.36 -0.59
N SER A 266 5.79 2.43 -1.55
CA SER A 266 7.10 1.78 -1.43
C SER A 266 6.92 0.27 -1.18
N SER A 267 7.64 -0.32 -0.23
CA SER A 267 7.44 -1.73 0.18
C SER A 267 6.00 -1.99 0.62
N GLY A 268 5.31 -1.03 1.25
CA GLY A 268 3.87 -1.18 1.52
C GLY A 268 3.05 -1.38 0.24
N GLY A 269 3.45 -0.76 -0.88
CA GLY A 269 2.84 -0.99 -2.18
C GLY A 269 3.15 -2.38 -2.75
N ALA A 270 4.34 -2.92 -2.49
CA ALA A 270 4.66 -4.32 -2.78
C ALA A 270 3.75 -5.24 -1.97
N ALA A 271 3.69 -5.05 -0.65
CA ALA A 271 2.80 -5.79 0.25
C ALA A 271 1.34 -5.77 -0.21
N ALA A 272 0.84 -4.62 -0.66
CA ALA A 272 -0.51 -4.47 -1.19
C ALA A 272 -0.75 -5.36 -2.43
N LEU A 273 0.16 -5.35 -3.41
CA LEU A 273 0.03 -6.23 -4.58
C LEU A 273 0.22 -7.71 -4.20
N THR A 274 1.21 -8.01 -3.36
CA THR A 274 1.53 -9.35 -2.85
C THR A 274 0.32 -9.97 -2.14
N MET A 275 -0.39 -9.21 -1.30
CA MET A 275 -1.62 -9.66 -0.64
C MET A 275 -2.69 -10.13 -1.63
N GLY A 276 -2.92 -9.40 -2.71
CA GLY A 276 -3.90 -9.81 -3.72
C GLY A 276 -3.37 -10.87 -4.69
N TRP A 277 -2.05 -10.96 -4.87
CA TRP A 277 -1.43 -11.88 -5.82
C TRP A 277 -1.22 -13.28 -5.24
N PHE A 278 -0.53 -13.37 -4.09
CA PHE A 278 -0.23 -14.63 -3.41
C PHE A 278 -1.32 -15.06 -2.45
N GLY A 279 -2.20 -14.13 -2.06
CA GLY A 279 -3.23 -14.43 -1.11
C GLY A 279 -4.36 -15.31 -1.64
N HIS A 280 -5.31 -15.61 -0.75
CA HIS A 280 -6.39 -16.58 -0.99
C HIS A 280 -7.60 -15.97 -1.73
N ASP A 281 -7.34 -15.04 -2.65
CA ASP A 281 -8.36 -14.26 -3.39
C ASP A 281 -9.33 -13.49 -2.46
N THR A 282 -8.83 -13.03 -1.31
CA THR A 282 -9.63 -12.26 -0.34
C THR A 282 -9.53 -10.75 -0.54
N TYR A 283 -8.46 -10.22 -1.12
CA TYR A 283 -8.27 -8.77 -1.36
C TYR A 283 -8.21 -8.48 -2.86
N ARG A 284 -9.30 -7.94 -3.42
CA ARG A 284 -9.41 -7.69 -4.88
C ARG A 284 -9.18 -6.24 -5.28
N LYS A 285 -9.01 -5.33 -4.32
CA LYS A 285 -8.83 -3.89 -4.54
C LYS A 285 -7.46 -3.46 -4.04
N ILE A 286 -6.59 -3.03 -4.95
CA ILE A 286 -5.17 -2.80 -4.64
C ILE A 286 -4.79 -1.36 -5.03
N VAL A 287 -4.30 -0.57 -4.08
CA VAL A 287 -3.75 0.77 -4.31
C VAL A 287 -2.25 0.75 -4.03
N THR A 288 -1.45 1.09 -5.03
CA THR A 288 0.00 1.27 -4.85
C THR A 288 0.44 2.66 -5.31
N TYR A 289 1.19 3.34 -4.45
CA TYR A 289 1.97 4.53 -4.81
C TYR A 289 3.46 4.16 -4.77
N SER A 290 4.24 4.51 -5.79
CA SER A 290 5.66 4.15 -5.88
C SER A 290 5.95 2.70 -5.47
N GLY A 291 5.18 1.73 -5.97
CA GLY A 291 5.26 0.34 -5.52
C GLY A 291 6.67 -0.23 -5.71
N THR A 292 7.20 -0.89 -4.68
CA THR A 292 8.49 -1.59 -4.72
C THR A 292 8.36 -2.89 -5.53
N PHE A 293 8.19 -2.75 -6.84
CA PHE A 293 8.15 -3.87 -7.79
C PHE A 293 9.55 -4.21 -8.33
N VAL A 294 10.51 -4.18 -7.42
CA VAL A 294 11.94 -4.37 -7.68
C VAL A 294 12.46 -5.54 -6.86
N ASP A 295 13.71 -5.92 -7.09
CA ASP A 295 14.38 -6.95 -6.30
C ASP A 295 14.71 -6.41 -4.89
N GLN A 296 13.70 -6.43 -4.00
CA GLN A 296 13.78 -5.98 -2.61
C GLN A 296 13.41 -7.11 -1.63
N GLN A 297 13.26 -8.35 -2.11
CA GLN A 297 13.10 -9.50 -1.23
C GLN A 297 14.44 -9.87 -0.56
N ASN A 298 14.40 -10.23 0.72
CA ASN A 298 15.61 -10.66 1.42
C ASN A 298 16.22 -11.90 0.73
N PRO A 299 17.52 -11.92 0.37
CA PRO A 299 18.17 -13.09 -0.25
C PRO A 299 18.24 -14.34 0.64
N ARG A 300 17.78 -14.25 1.89
CA ARG A 300 17.61 -15.37 2.81
C ARG A 300 16.13 -15.75 3.01
N ALA A 301 15.20 -15.10 2.32
CA ALA A 301 13.77 -15.37 2.43
C ALA A 301 13.46 -16.82 2.05
N PRO A 302 12.44 -17.45 2.67
CA PRO A 302 12.03 -18.81 2.32
C PRO A 302 11.66 -18.97 0.83
N THR A 303 11.15 -17.89 0.22
CA THR A 303 10.66 -17.82 -1.15
C THR A 303 11.71 -17.39 -2.17
N GLU A 304 12.95 -17.11 -1.72
CA GLU A 304 14.04 -16.65 -2.59
C GLU A 304 14.36 -17.63 -3.72
N ALA A 305 14.31 -18.94 -3.45
CA ALA A 305 14.60 -19.95 -4.46
C ALA A 305 13.54 -19.99 -5.58
N GLU A 306 12.31 -19.54 -5.30
CA GLU A 306 11.21 -19.51 -6.27
C GLU A 306 11.09 -18.15 -6.98
N TYR A 307 11.41 -17.07 -6.26
CA TYR A 307 11.33 -15.69 -6.75
C TYR A 307 12.67 -14.97 -6.52
N PRO A 308 13.75 -15.36 -7.22
CA PRO A 308 15.10 -14.83 -7.00
C PRO A 308 15.26 -13.35 -7.33
N ASP A 309 14.36 -12.76 -8.10
CA ASP A 309 14.34 -11.32 -8.39
C ASP A 309 13.28 -10.56 -7.55
N GLY A 310 12.76 -11.18 -6.49
CA GLY A 310 11.79 -10.58 -5.58
C GLY A 310 10.56 -10.05 -6.31
N ALA A 311 10.15 -8.81 -6.04
CA ALA A 311 8.97 -8.21 -6.69
C ALA A 311 9.24 -7.76 -8.14
N TRP A 312 10.49 -7.81 -8.62
CA TRP A 312 10.80 -7.59 -10.04
C TRP A 312 10.17 -8.66 -10.94
N GLU A 313 9.90 -9.85 -10.39
CA GLU A 313 9.16 -10.95 -11.04
C GLU A 313 7.80 -10.49 -11.60
N TYR A 314 7.14 -9.50 -10.96
CA TYR A 314 5.90 -8.90 -11.47
C TYR A 314 6.07 -8.19 -12.81
N THR A 315 7.26 -7.68 -13.09
CA THR A 315 7.63 -6.98 -14.33
C THR A 315 7.95 -7.95 -15.47
N GLU A 316 8.07 -9.25 -15.15
CA GLU A 316 8.49 -10.30 -16.06
C GLU A 316 7.36 -11.29 -16.34
N GLY A 317 7.56 -12.58 -16.00
CA GLY A 317 6.65 -13.67 -16.28
C GLY A 317 5.54 -13.84 -15.24
N LEU A 318 5.74 -13.42 -13.98
CA LEU A 318 4.83 -13.81 -12.89
C LEU A 318 3.38 -13.39 -13.17
N ILE A 319 3.15 -12.13 -13.52
CA ILE A 319 1.81 -11.66 -13.92
C ILE A 319 1.47 -12.14 -15.33
N ARG A 320 2.41 -12.04 -16.27
CA ARG A 320 2.17 -12.34 -17.70
C ARG A 320 1.72 -13.78 -17.93
N ASP A 321 2.27 -14.73 -17.20
CA ASP A 321 2.14 -16.16 -17.46
C ASP A 321 1.13 -16.84 -16.52
N SER A 322 0.72 -16.18 -15.43
CA SER A 322 -0.31 -16.70 -14.52
C SER A 322 -1.74 -16.54 -15.07
N PRO A 323 -2.71 -17.38 -14.66
CA PRO A 323 -4.13 -17.11 -14.91
C PRO A 323 -4.55 -15.73 -14.38
N ARG A 324 -5.42 -15.03 -15.11
CA ARG A 324 -5.92 -13.71 -14.70
C ARG A 324 -6.72 -13.84 -13.40
N LYS A 325 -6.33 -13.08 -12.37
CA LYS A 325 -7.02 -12.95 -11.09
C LYS A 325 -8.08 -11.84 -11.14
N PRO A 326 -9.16 -11.89 -10.34
CA PRO A 326 -10.22 -10.88 -10.33
C PRO A 326 -9.80 -9.62 -9.56
N LEU A 327 -8.71 -8.97 -9.96
CA LEU A 327 -8.13 -7.81 -9.27
C LEU A 327 -8.49 -6.50 -9.98
N ARG A 328 -8.76 -5.46 -9.19
CA ARG A 328 -8.82 -4.05 -9.60
C ARG A 328 -7.63 -3.30 -8.98
N ILE A 329 -6.72 -2.81 -9.83
CA ILE A 329 -5.38 -2.37 -9.41
C ILE A 329 -5.14 -0.92 -9.81
N PHE A 330 -5.00 -0.04 -8.82
CA PHE A 330 -4.42 1.30 -9.01
C PHE A 330 -2.93 1.24 -8.73
N LEU A 331 -2.13 1.81 -9.63
CA LEU A 331 -0.70 1.97 -9.45
C LEU A 331 -0.25 3.37 -9.88
N GLN A 332 0.65 3.96 -9.10
CA GLN A 332 1.24 5.27 -9.39
C GLN A 332 2.76 5.20 -9.24
N VAL A 333 3.47 5.94 -10.09
CA VAL A 333 4.92 6.15 -9.93
C VAL A 333 5.34 7.57 -10.32
N GLY A 334 6.35 8.11 -9.62
CA GLY A 334 6.92 9.43 -9.93
C GLY A 334 7.93 9.36 -11.09
N GLU A 335 8.10 10.45 -11.84
CA GLU A 335 9.15 10.56 -12.86
C GLU A 335 10.56 10.43 -12.27
N ASN A 336 10.78 11.02 -11.08
CA ASN A 336 12.05 11.04 -10.37
C ASN A 336 12.07 10.05 -9.20
N ASP A 337 11.34 8.94 -9.32
CA ASP A 337 11.30 7.89 -8.29
C ASP A 337 12.68 7.21 -8.10
N LEU A 338 12.77 6.35 -7.08
CA LEU A 338 13.99 5.63 -6.72
C LEU A 338 14.55 4.86 -7.92
N GLY A 339 15.83 5.08 -8.18
CA GLY A 339 16.53 4.40 -9.26
C GLY A 339 16.07 4.78 -10.67
N SER A 340 15.36 5.90 -10.86
CA SER A 340 14.89 6.40 -12.17
C SER A 340 15.95 6.44 -13.27
N THR A 341 17.23 6.62 -12.92
CA THR A 341 18.36 6.62 -13.86
C THR A 341 19.13 5.31 -13.92
N ARG A 342 18.74 4.28 -13.16
CA ARG A 342 19.39 2.97 -13.17
C ARG A 342 18.94 2.18 -14.39
N ASP A 343 19.85 1.38 -14.93
CA ASP A 343 19.52 0.45 -16.00
C ASP A 343 18.63 -0.70 -15.51
N GLU A 344 18.07 -1.40 -16.48
CA GLU A 344 17.21 -2.57 -16.26
C GLU A 344 17.92 -3.67 -15.48
N ALA A 345 19.20 -3.94 -15.80
CA ALA A 345 19.97 -5.03 -15.19
C ALA A 345 20.19 -4.85 -13.67
N SER A 346 19.93 -3.66 -13.14
CA SER A 346 19.93 -3.42 -11.71
C SER A 346 18.76 -4.05 -10.97
N HIS A 347 17.64 -4.36 -11.65
CA HIS A 347 16.34 -4.72 -11.05
C HIS A 347 15.84 -3.73 -9.99
N HIS A 348 16.39 -2.51 -9.93
CA HIS A 348 16.17 -1.50 -8.88
C HIS A 348 15.75 -0.14 -9.47
N ASN A 349 14.92 -0.15 -10.52
CA ASN A 349 14.34 1.06 -11.12
C ASN A 349 12.81 1.05 -10.92
N TRP A 350 12.31 1.83 -9.96
CA TRP A 350 10.89 1.86 -9.59
C TRP A 350 10.02 2.36 -10.74
N VAL A 351 10.52 3.36 -11.49
CA VAL A 351 9.79 3.95 -12.62
C VAL A 351 9.55 2.89 -13.69
N MET A 352 10.63 2.21 -14.09
CA MET A 352 10.57 1.13 -15.08
C MET A 352 9.68 -0.01 -14.60
N ALA A 353 9.84 -0.44 -13.34
CA ALA A 353 9.09 -1.55 -12.79
C ALA A 353 7.58 -1.29 -12.78
N ASN A 354 7.14 -0.14 -12.26
CA ASN A 354 5.72 0.22 -12.23
C ASN A 354 5.13 0.38 -13.64
N GLN A 355 5.88 0.96 -14.59
CA GLN A 355 5.46 1.05 -15.99
C GLN A 355 5.31 -0.33 -16.64
N ARG A 356 6.20 -1.28 -16.35
CA ARG A 356 6.12 -2.66 -16.86
C ARG A 356 4.93 -3.43 -16.29
N VAL A 357 4.71 -3.33 -14.98
CA VAL A 357 3.53 -3.91 -14.35
C VAL A 357 2.26 -3.34 -14.98
N ALA A 358 2.16 -2.01 -15.16
CA ALA A 358 1.03 -1.38 -15.86
C ALA A 358 0.80 -1.96 -17.26
N ALA A 359 1.88 -2.10 -18.05
CA ALA A 359 1.82 -2.64 -19.40
C ALA A 359 1.32 -4.10 -19.43
N ILE A 360 1.77 -4.94 -18.49
CA ILE A 360 1.32 -6.33 -18.38
C ILE A 360 -0.16 -6.39 -17.94
N LEU A 361 -0.57 -5.56 -16.98
CA LEU A 361 -1.97 -5.48 -16.55
C LEU A 361 -2.91 -5.09 -17.70
N LYS A 362 -2.47 -4.13 -18.52
CA LYS A 362 -3.16 -3.74 -19.76
C LYS A 362 -3.26 -4.88 -20.75
N GLU A 363 -2.14 -5.54 -21.06
CA GLU A 363 -2.07 -6.68 -22.00
C GLU A 363 -3.04 -7.80 -21.59
N LYS A 364 -3.16 -8.04 -20.28
CA LYS A 364 -4.03 -9.09 -19.72
C LYS A 364 -5.47 -8.68 -19.47
N GLY A 365 -5.85 -7.44 -19.78
CA GLY A 365 -7.20 -6.94 -19.58
C GLY A 365 -7.64 -6.97 -18.10
N TYR A 366 -6.76 -6.57 -17.19
CA TYR A 366 -7.16 -6.26 -15.81
C TYR A 366 -7.93 -4.94 -15.76
N HIS A 367 -8.78 -4.79 -14.74
CA HIS A 367 -9.22 -3.47 -14.32
C HIS A 367 -8.02 -2.79 -13.68
N TYR A 368 -7.40 -1.87 -14.40
CA TYR A 368 -6.20 -1.22 -13.92
C TYR A 368 -6.26 0.28 -14.19
N ARG A 369 -5.64 1.04 -13.30
CA ARG A 369 -5.45 2.48 -13.45
C ARG A 369 -4.01 2.82 -13.11
N PHE A 370 -3.25 3.25 -14.11
CA PHE A 370 -1.87 3.64 -13.94
C PHE A 370 -1.71 5.16 -14.03
N VAL A 371 -1.01 5.76 -13.06
CA VAL A 371 -0.72 7.19 -13.03
C VAL A 371 0.79 7.43 -13.03
N TYR A 372 1.30 8.01 -14.11
CA TYR A 372 2.66 8.53 -14.19
C TYR A 372 2.68 10.00 -13.76
N ALA A 373 3.52 10.34 -12.78
CA ALA A 373 3.52 11.66 -12.15
C ALA A 373 4.80 12.46 -12.47
N LYS A 374 4.70 13.46 -13.36
CA LYS A 374 5.81 14.30 -13.81
C LYS A 374 6.43 15.13 -12.69
N GLY A 375 7.75 15.12 -12.58
CA GLY A 375 8.48 15.87 -11.56
C GLY A 375 8.31 15.36 -10.12
N ALA A 376 7.46 14.36 -9.87
CA ALA A 376 7.31 13.74 -8.56
C ALA A 376 8.44 12.75 -8.26
N GLY A 377 8.81 12.65 -6.98
CA GLY A 377 9.70 11.61 -6.46
C GLY A 377 8.95 10.47 -5.80
N HIS A 378 9.67 9.69 -4.99
CA HIS A 378 9.15 8.54 -4.27
C HIS A 378 8.07 8.91 -3.24
N CYS A 379 6.91 8.25 -3.28
CA CYS A 379 5.80 8.45 -2.35
C CYS A 379 5.38 9.93 -2.19
N GLU A 380 5.41 10.70 -3.29
CA GLU A 380 5.20 12.15 -3.26
C GLU A 380 3.79 12.53 -2.76
N GLY A 381 3.75 13.23 -1.62
CA GLY A 381 2.49 13.60 -0.98
C GLY A 381 1.60 14.51 -1.82
N ARG A 382 2.17 15.37 -2.68
CA ARG A 382 1.37 16.20 -3.61
C ARG A 382 0.59 15.35 -4.62
N VAL A 383 1.17 14.25 -5.08
CA VAL A 383 0.50 13.31 -5.98
C VAL A 383 -0.64 12.62 -5.24
N ILE A 384 -0.35 12.05 -4.07
CA ILE A 384 -1.35 11.36 -3.24
C ILE A 384 -2.55 12.27 -2.96
N ARG A 385 -2.31 13.53 -2.54
CA ARG A 385 -3.39 14.47 -2.25
C ARG A 385 -4.22 14.88 -3.48
N GLN A 386 -3.65 14.80 -4.68
CA GLN A 386 -4.39 15.05 -5.92
C GLN A 386 -5.23 13.83 -6.34
N THR A 387 -4.69 12.63 -6.20
CA THR A 387 -5.28 11.43 -6.83
C THR A 387 -6.14 10.60 -5.88
N LEU A 388 -5.87 10.62 -4.57
CA LEU A 388 -6.49 9.70 -3.62
C LEU A 388 -8.04 9.67 -3.68
N PRO A 389 -8.77 10.80 -3.68
CA PRO A 389 -10.23 10.74 -3.71
C PRO A 389 -10.79 10.07 -4.95
N ASP A 390 -10.25 10.40 -6.12
CA ASP A 390 -10.66 9.81 -7.39
C ASP A 390 -10.25 8.33 -7.50
N THR A 391 -9.08 7.98 -6.96
CA THR A 391 -8.65 6.57 -6.83
C THR A 391 -9.62 5.78 -5.97
N LEU A 392 -10.04 6.29 -4.81
CA LEU A 392 -10.99 5.60 -3.94
C LEU A 392 -12.36 5.46 -4.61
N ARG A 393 -12.87 6.50 -5.28
CA ARG A 393 -14.12 6.40 -6.06
C ARG A 393 -14.05 5.29 -7.12
N TRP A 394 -13.02 5.33 -7.97
CA TRP A 394 -12.83 4.31 -9.01
C TRP A 394 -12.71 2.90 -8.41
N MET A 395 -11.96 2.78 -7.31
CA MET A 395 -11.75 1.50 -6.66
C MET A 395 -13.03 0.91 -6.09
N TRP A 396 -13.88 1.72 -5.46
CA TRP A 396 -15.11 1.27 -4.81
C TRP A 396 -16.35 1.32 -5.70
N ARG A 397 -16.23 1.83 -6.93
CA ARG A 397 -17.32 1.89 -7.89
C ARG A 397 -17.94 0.50 -8.09
N GLY A 398 -19.28 0.46 -8.02
CA GLY A 398 -20.07 -0.76 -8.20
C GLY A 398 -20.16 -1.65 -6.96
N TYR A 399 -19.48 -1.33 -5.86
CA TYR A 399 -19.69 -2.01 -4.59
C TYR A 399 -21.07 -1.61 -4.01
N PRO A 400 -21.90 -2.56 -3.56
CA PRO A 400 -23.21 -2.24 -2.99
C PRO A 400 -23.09 -1.28 -1.80
N VAL A 401 -23.93 -0.24 -1.81
CA VAL A 401 -24.14 0.65 -0.67
C VAL A 401 -25.54 0.32 -0.15
N ASP A 402 -25.60 -0.16 1.09
CA ASP A 402 -26.86 -0.50 1.78
C ASP A 402 -27.62 0.75 2.25
#